data_AF-A0AAU6UDW3-F1
#
_entry.id   AF-A0AAU6UDW3-F1
#
_cell.length_a   1.000
_cell.length_b   1.000
_cell.length_c   1.000
_cell.angle_alpha   90.00
_cell.angle_beta   90.00
_cell.angle_gamma   90.00
#
_symmetry.space_group_name_H-M   'P 1'
#
loop_
_entity.id
_entity.type
_entity.pdbx_description
1 polymer ?
#
loop_
_entity_poly.entity_id
_entity_poly.type
_entity_poly.pdbx_seq_one_letter_code
_entity_poly.pdbx_strand_id
1 'polypeptide(L)'
;MLEKSFLGSKISLKVGGQSIKIKYLAKNGAEEFLDQINNSIAQQVIDYIKPIFSEFSNSVMKHYPRDSWIEQITDVCQSLNDSYQAQPDKWKRYLPDEHIIRIEEIISFHPVNAAKIRAHHEAYQLSQRQEFFDVVESNPLTQEQRLGVLRSNDRNMVLAAAGTGKTSVMVAKALDLIDRGLAKPSEILVLAYNRAAAEELKERLADKATKGNISLDSSPHISTFHALGRHLLREAGIPTHMSIFTEDSFALQQWVTSWIHSYISEDPTRIFDLIELSKPILLLTNRKFSC
;
A
#
# COMPACT_ATOMS: atom_id res chain seq x y z
N MET A 1 -28.67 22.32 29.70
CA MET A 1 -29.33 23.64 29.79
C MET A 1 -29.50 23.99 31.26
N LEU A 2 -29.01 25.15 31.68
CA LEU A 2 -29.15 25.64 33.05
C LEU A 2 -30.35 26.59 33.12
N GLU A 3 -31.28 26.32 34.02
CA GLU A 3 -32.42 27.17 34.33
C GLU A 3 -32.25 27.70 35.75
N LYS A 4 -32.23 29.03 35.91
CA LYS A 4 -32.19 29.67 37.23
C LYS A 4 -33.63 29.94 37.70
N SER A 5 -33.95 29.58 38.94
CA SER A 5 -35.27 29.83 39.55
C SER A 5 -35.14 30.44 40.95
N PHE A 6 -36.26 30.91 41.50
CA PHE A 6 -36.30 31.47 42.87
C PHE A 6 -35.79 30.46 43.92
N LEU A 7 -36.13 29.18 43.75
CA LEU A 7 -35.81 28.06 44.65
C LEU A 7 -34.43 27.40 44.39
N GLY A 8 -33.62 27.96 43.48
CA GLY A 8 -32.31 27.40 43.10
C GLY A 8 -32.16 27.20 41.60
N SER A 9 -31.05 26.59 41.20
CA SER A 9 -30.75 26.27 39.80
C SER A 9 -31.15 24.84 39.43
N LYS A 10 -31.41 24.61 38.15
CA LYS A 10 -31.74 23.29 37.59
C LYS A 10 -30.91 23.05 36.32
N ILE A 11 -30.29 21.89 36.23
CA ILE A 11 -29.61 21.45 35.00
C ILE A 11 -30.43 20.36 34.35
N SER A 12 -30.72 20.55 33.06
CA SER A 12 -31.33 19.52 32.22
C SER A 12 -30.30 19.04 31.19
N LEU A 13 -29.96 17.74 31.27
CA LEU A 13 -29.15 17.01 30.30
C LEU A 13 -30.11 16.23 29.39
N LYS A 14 -29.84 16.23 28.08
CA LYS A 14 -30.56 15.38 27.13
C LYS A 14 -29.57 14.37 26.55
N VAL A 15 -29.86 13.08 26.69
CA VAL A 15 -29.01 11.98 26.20
C VAL A 15 -29.94 10.97 25.52
N GLY A 16 -29.75 10.72 24.22
CA GLY A 16 -30.49 9.67 23.48
C GLY A 16 -32.02 9.74 23.63
N GLY A 17 -32.60 10.96 23.63
CA GLY A 17 -34.04 11.17 23.82
C GLY A 17 -34.52 11.20 25.28
N GLN A 18 -33.70 10.79 26.24
CA GLN A 18 -33.99 10.90 27.67
C GLN A 18 -33.55 12.26 28.21
N SER A 19 -34.28 12.77 29.22
CA SER A 19 -33.93 14.02 29.90
C SER A 19 -33.65 13.76 31.37
N ILE A 20 -32.39 13.93 31.76
CA ILE A 20 -31.95 13.90 33.16
C ILE A 20 -32.05 15.31 33.71
N LYS A 21 -32.79 15.49 34.81
CA LYS A 21 -32.99 16.79 35.45
C LYS A 21 -32.41 16.76 36.86
N ILE A 22 -31.37 17.56 37.09
CA ILE A 22 -30.79 17.79 38.41
C ILE A 22 -31.41 19.09 38.94
N LYS A 23 -32.15 19.00 40.05
CA LYS A 23 -32.86 20.12 40.67
C LYS A 23 -32.16 20.55 41.96
N TYR A 24 -32.52 21.73 42.47
CA TYR A 24 -32.07 22.27 43.76
C TYR A 24 -30.55 22.50 43.85
N LEU A 25 -29.89 22.80 42.74
CA LEU A 25 -28.49 23.22 42.75
C LEU A 25 -28.39 24.60 43.41
N ALA A 26 -27.43 24.77 44.31
CA ALA A 26 -27.14 26.06 44.92
C ALA A 26 -26.92 27.12 43.83
N LYS A 27 -27.48 28.33 44.01
CA LYS A 27 -27.33 29.42 43.02
C LYS A 27 -25.85 29.74 42.79
N ASN A 28 -25.05 29.65 43.85
CA ASN A 28 -23.60 29.79 43.83
C ASN A 28 -23.00 28.42 43.46
N GLY A 29 -22.34 28.33 42.31
CA GLY A 29 -21.65 27.10 41.86
C GLY A 29 -22.39 26.27 40.80
N ALA A 30 -23.66 26.55 40.46
CA ALA A 30 -24.36 25.81 39.40
C ALA A 30 -23.77 26.04 37.99
N GLU A 31 -23.19 27.22 37.75
CA GLU A 31 -22.45 27.51 36.50
C GLU A 31 -21.12 26.77 36.48
N GLU A 32 -20.36 26.84 37.57
CA GLU A 32 -19.08 26.13 37.70
C GLU A 32 -19.26 24.60 37.58
N PHE A 33 -20.30 24.04 38.19
CA PHE A 33 -20.65 22.63 38.03
C PHE A 33 -21.04 22.27 36.58
N LEU A 34 -21.77 23.14 35.89
CA LEU A 34 -22.09 22.93 34.47
C LEU A 34 -20.82 22.97 33.62
N ASP A 35 -19.91 23.90 33.89
CA ASP A 35 -18.64 24.01 33.17
C ASP A 35 -17.76 22.78 33.43
N GLN A 36 -17.69 22.27 34.66
CA GLN A 36 -17.01 21.00 34.97
C GLN A 36 -17.59 19.82 34.20
N ILE A 37 -18.93 19.72 34.10
CA ILE A 37 -19.58 18.68 33.29
C ILE A 37 -19.20 18.84 31.82
N ASN A 38 -19.27 20.06 31.27
CA ASN A 38 -18.96 20.30 29.86
C ASN A 38 -17.49 20.00 29.54
N ASN A 39 -16.56 20.37 30.44
CA ASN A 39 -15.14 20.05 30.31
C ASN A 39 -14.90 18.54 30.37
N SER A 40 -15.62 17.82 31.25
CA SER A 40 -15.54 16.35 31.32
C SER A 40 -16.06 15.70 30.03
N ILE A 41 -17.16 16.21 29.47
CA ILE A 41 -17.70 15.75 28.19
C ILE A 41 -16.73 16.07 27.05
N ALA A 42 -16.16 17.28 27.03
CA ALA A 42 -15.19 17.69 26.03
C ALA A 42 -13.97 16.76 26.03
N GLN A 43 -13.47 16.37 27.20
CA GLN A 43 -12.39 15.40 27.32
C GLN A 43 -12.77 14.03 26.72
N GLN A 44 -13.99 13.55 26.99
CA GLN A 44 -14.49 12.31 26.39
C GLN A 44 -14.63 12.40 24.86
N VAL A 45 -15.07 13.55 24.34
CA VAL A 45 -15.11 13.80 22.89
C VAL A 45 -13.71 13.81 22.30
N ILE A 46 -12.74 14.43 22.97
CA ILE A 46 -11.33 14.43 22.56
C ILE A 46 -10.81 12.99 22.48
N ASP A 47 -11.09 12.16 23.48
CA ASP A 47 -10.64 10.77 23.49
C ASP A 47 -11.33 9.92 22.40
N TYR A 48 -12.57 10.25 22.04
CA TYR A 48 -13.29 9.67 20.92
C TYR A 48 -12.69 10.07 19.54
N ILE A 49 -12.32 11.34 19.34
CA ILE A 49 -11.84 11.80 18.03
C ILE A 49 -10.36 11.52 17.78
N LYS A 50 -9.54 11.33 18.82
CA LYS A 50 -8.11 10.98 18.68
C LYS A 50 -7.86 9.76 17.75
N PRO A 51 -8.53 8.60 17.93
CA PRO A 51 -8.35 7.48 17.02
C PRO A 51 -8.81 7.81 15.59
N ILE A 52 -9.89 8.56 15.42
CA ILE A 52 -10.39 9.03 14.10
C ILE A 52 -9.33 9.89 13.40
N PHE A 53 -8.70 10.82 14.11
CA PHE A 53 -7.61 11.63 13.58
C PHE A 53 -6.40 10.79 13.19
N SER A 54 -6.04 9.82 14.04
CA SER A 54 -4.92 8.92 13.78
C SER A 54 -5.19 8.07 12.53
N GLU A 55 -6.39 7.54 12.40
CA GLU A 55 -6.81 6.72 11.27
C GLU A 55 -6.83 7.52 9.97
N PHE A 56 -7.46 8.70 9.96
CA PHE A 56 -7.43 9.60 8.81
C PHE A 56 -5.99 9.97 8.44
N SER A 57 -5.19 10.36 9.42
CA SER A 57 -3.79 10.76 9.17
C SER A 57 -2.97 9.58 8.64
N ASN A 58 -3.20 8.37 9.13
CA ASN A 58 -2.53 7.18 8.63
C ASN A 58 -2.92 6.85 7.18
N SER A 59 -4.21 6.91 6.85
CA SER A 59 -4.74 6.51 5.55
C SER A 59 -4.62 7.56 4.46
N VAL A 60 -4.51 8.85 4.84
CA VAL A 60 -4.51 9.99 3.93
C VAL A 60 -3.21 10.74 3.92
N MET A 61 -2.58 10.94 5.08
CA MET A 61 -1.35 11.75 5.16
C MET A 61 -0.12 10.86 5.04
N LYS A 62 -0.04 9.80 5.86
CA LYS A 62 1.10 8.89 5.90
C LYS A 62 1.14 7.97 4.68
N HIS A 63 0.03 7.32 4.36
CA HIS A 63 -0.09 6.44 3.19
C HIS A 63 -0.88 7.12 2.07
N TYR A 64 -0.67 6.63 0.84
CA TYR A 64 -1.46 7.06 -0.30
C TYR A 64 -2.91 6.55 -0.17
N PRO A 65 -3.95 7.38 -0.40
CA PRO A 65 -5.36 6.96 -0.34
C PRO A 65 -5.70 5.92 -1.43
N ARG A 66 -5.58 4.64 -1.09
CA ARG A 66 -5.81 3.52 -2.00
C ARG A 66 -7.29 3.32 -2.29
N ASP A 67 -7.61 2.74 -3.45
CA ASP A 67 -8.98 2.40 -3.83
C ASP A 67 -9.61 1.47 -2.76
N SER A 68 -8.86 0.48 -2.29
CA SER A 68 -9.27 -0.44 -1.23
C SER A 68 -9.56 0.21 0.12
N TRP A 69 -9.12 1.45 0.35
CA TRP A 69 -9.29 2.16 1.62
C TRP A 69 -10.35 3.27 1.56
N ILE A 70 -10.92 3.55 0.38
CA ILE A 70 -11.86 4.67 0.21
C ILE A 70 -13.11 4.50 1.07
N GLU A 71 -13.64 3.28 1.22
CA GLU A 71 -14.81 3.01 2.07
C GLU A 71 -14.49 3.33 3.55
N GLN A 72 -13.39 2.77 4.07
CA GLN A 72 -12.92 3.07 5.43
C GLN A 72 -12.71 4.58 5.66
N ILE A 73 -12.08 5.28 4.72
CA ILE A 73 -11.88 6.74 4.82
C ILE A 73 -13.24 7.47 4.80
N THR A 74 -14.21 6.97 4.04
CA THR A 74 -15.57 7.51 4.00
C THR A 74 -16.24 7.38 5.36
N ASP A 75 -16.15 6.22 6.00
CA ASP A 75 -16.74 5.97 7.32
C ASP A 75 -16.14 6.90 8.38
N VAL A 76 -14.82 7.07 8.37
CA VAL A 76 -14.09 8.00 9.26
C VAL A 76 -14.59 9.44 9.09
N CYS A 77 -14.65 9.93 7.85
CA CYS A 77 -15.10 11.29 7.55
C CYS A 77 -16.59 11.50 7.88
N GLN A 78 -17.44 10.52 7.56
CA GLN A 78 -18.87 10.55 7.81
C GLN A 78 -19.16 10.58 9.32
N SER A 79 -18.59 9.64 10.07
CA SER A 79 -18.81 9.52 11.51
C SER A 79 -18.41 10.79 12.26
N LEU A 80 -17.28 11.39 11.89
CA LEU A 80 -16.84 12.65 12.46
C LEU A 80 -17.76 13.80 12.08
N ASN A 81 -18.16 13.89 10.81
CA ASN A 81 -19.08 14.92 10.33
C ASN A 81 -20.42 14.85 11.06
N ASP A 82 -21.05 13.68 11.15
CA ASP A 82 -22.35 13.52 11.80
C ASP A 82 -22.28 13.89 13.29
N SER A 83 -21.21 13.48 13.97
CA SER A 83 -20.97 13.81 15.38
C SER A 83 -20.79 15.32 15.59
N TYR A 84 -20.01 15.98 14.72
CA TYR A 84 -19.75 17.41 14.80
C TYR A 84 -20.98 18.26 14.47
N GLN A 85 -21.66 17.95 13.36
CA GLN A 85 -22.83 18.69 12.88
C GLN A 85 -24.02 18.59 13.84
N ALA A 86 -24.06 17.59 14.72
CA ALA A 86 -25.08 17.51 15.75
C ALA A 86 -25.03 18.70 16.72
N GLN A 87 -23.83 19.21 17.08
CA GLN A 87 -23.65 20.28 18.09
C GLN A 87 -22.40 21.16 17.86
N PRO A 88 -22.23 21.81 16.69
CA PRO A 88 -20.98 22.49 16.31
C PRO A 88 -20.59 23.61 17.28
N ASP A 89 -21.56 24.44 17.72
CA ASP A 89 -21.29 25.55 18.65
C ASP A 89 -20.72 25.09 19.99
N LYS A 90 -21.15 23.91 20.48
CA LYS A 90 -20.61 23.37 21.73
C LYS A 90 -19.21 22.83 21.54
N TRP A 91 -18.95 22.17 20.41
CA TRP A 91 -17.62 21.69 20.11
C TRP A 91 -16.65 22.88 20.03
N LYS A 92 -16.99 23.92 19.26
CA LYS A 92 -16.20 25.16 19.17
C LYS A 92 -15.98 25.87 20.50
N ARG A 93 -16.92 25.76 21.44
CA ARG A 93 -16.81 26.40 22.76
C ARG A 93 -15.90 25.64 23.73
N TYR A 94 -15.90 24.31 23.69
CA TYR A 94 -15.28 23.50 24.75
C TYR A 94 -14.08 22.66 24.29
N LEU A 95 -13.88 22.46 22.99
CA LEU A 95 -12.68 21.80 22.47
C LEU A 95 -11.59 22.83 22.16
N PRO A 96 -10.31 22.47 22.29
CA PRO A 96 -9.18 23.25 21.80
C PRO A 96 -9.32 23.60 20.30
N ASP A 97 -8.91 24.82 19.92
CA ASP A 97 -8.97 25.31 18.54
C ASP A 97 -8.23 24.40 17.55
N GLU A 98 -7.10 23.81 17.96
CA GLU A 98 -6.33 22.87 17.14
C GLU A 98 -7.15 21.63 16.73
N HIS A 99 -8.01 21.14 17.62
CA HIS A 99 -8.90 20.02 17.33
C HIS A 99 -10.03 20.46 16.41
N ILE A 100 -10.58 21.65 16.60
CA ILE A 100 -11.63 22.20 15.72
C ILE A 100 -11.10 22.38 14.30
N ILE A 101 -9.92 22.97 14.13
CA ILE A 101 -9.27 23.11 12.82
C ILE A 101 -9.10 21.75 12.16
N ARG A 102 -8.62 20.74 12.90
CA ARG A 102 -8.43 19.40 12.37
C ARG A 102 -9.75 18.70 12.01
N ILE A 103 -10.80 18.89 12.81
CA ILE A 103 -12.15 18.38 12.50
C ILE A 103 -12.65 19.01 11.21
N GLU A 104 -12.61 20.34 11.13
CA GLU A 104 -13.11 21.09 9.97
C GLU A 104 -12.35 20.72 8.69
N GLU A 105 -11.03 20.47 8.79
CA GLU A 105 -10.23 19.92 7.69
C GLU A 105 -10.73 18.53 7.24
N ILE A 106 -10.89 17.59 8.17
CA ILE A 106 -11.31 16.20 7.84
C ILE A 106 -12.72 16.19 7.25
N ILE A 107 -13.68 16.88 7.87
CA ILE A 107 -15.08 16.90 7.40
C ILE A 107 -15.22 17.66 6.07
N SER A 108 -14.26 18.53 5.70
CA SER A 108 -14.24 19.17 4.38
C SER A 108 -14.06 18.17 3.22
N PHE A 109 -13.63 16.94 3.54
CA PHE A 109 -13.58 15.83 2.61
C PHE A 109 -14.87 15.00 2.58
N HIS A 110 -15.87 15.26 3.42
CA HIS A 110 -17.16 14.59 3.35
C HIS A 110 -18.14 15.35 2.40
N PRO A 111 -18.81 14.68 1.43
CA PRO A 111 -18.65 13.28 1.02
C PRO A 111 -17.31 13.04 0.30
N VAL A 112 -16.70 11.87 0.58
CA VAL A 112 -15.35 11.54 0.11
C VAL A 112 -15.30 11.45 -1.41
N ASN A 113 -14.44 12.27 -1.98
CA ASN A 113 -14.03 12.19 -3.38
C ASN A 113 -12.57 11.73 -3.43
N ALA A 114 -12.33 10.55 -4.02
CA ALA A 114 -11.01 9.94 -4.10
C ALA A 114 -9.97 10.84 -4.78
N ALA A 115 -10.34 11.59 -5.82
CA ALA A 115 -9.42 12.50 -6.49
C ALA A 115 -9.02 13.69 -5.60
N LYS A 116 -9.98 14.27 -4.85
CA LYS A 116 -9.72 15.38 -3.93
C LYS A 116 -8.78 14.97 -2.80
N ILE A 117 -9.00 13.81 -2.19
CA ILE A 117 -8.18 13.33 -1.06
C ILE A 117 -6.77 12.92 -1.51
N ARG A 118 -6.63 12.34 -2.71
CA ARG A 118 -5.33 12.06 -3.33
C ARG A 118 -4.57 13.33 -3.67
N ALA A 119 -5.24 14.33 -4.25
CA ALA A 119 -4.62 15.61 -4.53
C ALA A 119 -4.11 16.30 -3.25
N HIS A 120 -4.87 16.20 -2.15
CA HIS A 120 -4.42 16.68 -0.85
C HIS A 120 -3.18 15.92 -0.34
N HIS A 121 -3.18 14.59 -0.41
CA HIS A 121 -2.01 13.76 -0.08
C HIS A 121 -0.79 14.16 -0.92
N GLU A 122 -0.95 14.28 -2.23
CA GLU A 122 0.11 14.64 -3.17
C GLU A 122 0.70 16.02 -2.84
N ALA A 123 -0.15 17.03 -2.64
CA ALA A 123 0.30 18.38 -2.27
C ALA A 123 1.05 18.39 -0.93
N TYR A 124 0.51 17.69 0.08
CA TYR A 124 1.16 17.55 1.37
C TYR A 124 2.54 16.91 1.25
N GLN A 125 2.63 15.72 0.63
CA GLN A 125 3.89 14.99 0.52
C GLN A 125 4.93 15.69 -0.36
N LEU A 126 4.52 16.34 -1.45
CA LEU A 126 5.42 17.14 -2.28
C LEU A 126 6.07 18.29 -1.49
N SER A 127 5.32 18.91 -0.58
CA SER A 127 5.86 19.98 0.28
C SER A 127 6.79 19.43 1.37
N GLN A 128 6.40 18.35 2.04
CA GLN A 128 7.14 17.79 3.18
C GLN A 128 8.44 17.09 2.76
N ARG A 129 8.49 16.56 1.53
CA ARG A 129 9.60 15.74 1.03
C ARG A 129 10.34 16.41 -0.13
N GLN A 130 10.30 17.73 -0.21
CA GLN A 130 10.96 18.48 -1.26
C GLN A 130 12.46 18.15 -1.35
N GLU A 131 13.16 18.17 -0.21
CA GLU A 131 14.60 17.88 -0.15
C GLU A 131 14.91 16.48 -0.69
N PHE A 132 14.17 15.46 -0.25
CA PHE A 132 14.31 14.09 -0.75
C PHE A 132 14.21 14.04 -2.28
N PHE A 133 13.20 14.67 -2.87
CA PHE A 133 13.01 14.66 -4.32
C PHE A 133 14.06 15.46 -5.10
N ASP A 134 14.69 16.42 -4.45
CA ASP A 134 15.74 17.25 -5.04
C ASP A 134 17.09 16.52 -5.07
N VAL A 135 17.33 15.57 -4.15
CA VAL A 135 18.65 14.93 -3.98
C VAL A 135 18.71 13.41 -4.17
N VAL A 136 17.59 12.68 -4.14
CA VAL A 136 17.56 11.20 -4.23
C VAL A 136 18.18 10.67 -5.54
N GLU A 137 18.16 11.48 -6.59
CA GLU A 137 18.70 11.16 -7.90
C GLU A 137 19.76 12.17 -8.32
N SER A 138 20.50 11.87 -9.40
CA SER A 138 21.60 12.75 -9.84
C SER A 138 21.12 14.16 -10.24
N ASN A 139 19.84 14.29 -10.63
CA ASN A 139 19.17 15.56 -10.86
C ASN A 139 17.85 15.56 -10.08
N PRO A 140 17.34 16.72 -9.68
CA PRO A 140 16.02 16.83 -9.07
C PRO A 140 14.94 16.18 -9.94
N LEU A 141 14.06 15.40 -9.30
CA LEU A 141 12.96 14.77 -10.00
C LEU A 141 11.95 15.82 -10.50
N THR A 142 11.43 15.63 -11.72
CA THR A 142 10.33 16.45 -12.24
C THR A 142 9.05 16.21 -11.43
N GLN A 143 8.08 17.11 -11.51
CA GLN A 143 6.81 16.97 -10.78
C GLN A 143 6.12 15.63 -11.05
N GLU A 144 6.11 15.17 -12.29
CA GLU A 144 5.50 13.93 -12.75
C GLU A 144 6.25 12.71 -12.23
N GLN A 145 7.58 12.79 -12.14
CA GLN A 145 8.40 11.74 -11.53
C GLN A 145 8.15 11.66 -10.02
N ARG A 146 8.06 12.80 -9.32
CA ARG A 146 7.69 12.85 -7.89
C ARG A 146 6.30 12.24 -7.67
N LEU A 147 5.32 12.57 -8.50
CA LEU A 147 3.99 11.96 -8.45
C LEU A 147 4.06 10.45 -8.72
N GLY A 148 4.90 9.99 -9.65
CA GLY A 148 5.11 8.56 -9.90
C GLY A 148 5.71 7.79 -8.71
N VAL A 149 6.58 8.46 -7.94
CA VAL A 149 7.12 7.96 -6.67
C VAL A 149 6.03 7.89 -5.61
N LEU A 150 5.30 9.00 -5.39
CA LEU A 150 4.29 9.13 -4.32
C LEU A 150 3.07 8.22 -4.52
N ARG A 151 2.55 8.14 -5.76
CA ARG A 151 1.33 7.40 -6.08
C ARG A 151 1.50 5.91 -5.82
N SER A 152 0.88 5.44 -4.74
CA SER A 152 0.98 4.07 -4.26
C SER A 152 -0.40 3.49 -3.97
N ASN A 153 -1.27 3.55 -4.98
CA ASN A 153 -2.55 2.85 -4.99
C ASN A 153 -2.35 1.33 -4.95
N ASP A 154 -3.41 0.53 -4.84
CA ASP A 154 -3.34 -0.94 -4.78
C ASP A 154 -2.55 -1.53 -5.96
N ARG A 155 -2.70 -0.93 -7.14
CA ARG A 155 -1.92 -1.20 -8.34
C ARG A 155 -1.61 0.12 -9.04
N ASN A 156 -0.38 0.29 -9.50
CA ASN A 156 0.02 1.51 -10.21
C ASN A 156 0.75 1.15 -11.50
N MET A 157 0.34 1.79 -12.60
CA MET A 157 1.04 1.70 -13.89
C MET A 157 1.62 3.07 -14.21
N VAL A 158 2.94 3.11 -14.39
CA VAL A 158 3.65 4.34 -14.82
C VAL A 158 3.91 4.25 -16.32
N LEU A 159 3.27 5.12 -17.08
CA LEU A 159 3.49 5.25 -18.53
C LEU A 159 4.58 6.30 -18.77
N ALA A 160 5.63 5.91 -19.48
CA ALA A 160 6.81 6.75 -19.65
C ALA A 160 7.54 6.45 -20.97
N ALA A 161 7.77 7.51 -21.76
CA ALA A 161 8.52 7.43 -23.00
C ALA A 161 9.98 6.99 -22.75
N ALA A 162 10.68 6.58 -23.81
CA ALA A 162 12.11 6.29 -23.71
C ALA A 162 12.87 7.52 -23.20
N GLY A 163 13.87 7.31 -22.32
CA GLY A 163 14.70 8.41 -21.79
C GLY A 163 14.08 9.27 -20.68
N THR A 164 12.81 9.08 -20.27
CA THR A 164 12.15 9.95 -19.26
C THR A 164 12.44 9.57 -17.80
N GLY A 165 13.46 8.75 -17.53
CA GLY A 165 13.86 8.39 -16.17
C GLY A 165 13.00 7.32 -15.47
N LYS A 166 12.45 6.33 -16.21
CA LYS A 166 11.71 5.19 -15.63
C LYS A 166 12.46 4.50 -14.49
N THR A 167 13.73 4.20 -14.73
CA THR A 167 14.63 3.58 -13.75
C THR A 167 14.80 4.48 -12.52
N SER A 168 14.94 5.80 -12.72
CA SER A 168 15.04 6.78 -11.64
C SER A 168 13.79 6.82 -10.77
N VAL A 169 12.60 6.81 -11.37
CA VAL A 169 11.34 6.74 -10.62
C VAL A 169 11.24 5.43 -9.82
N MET A 170 11.65 4.30 -10.40
CA MET A 170 11.62 3.01 -9.72
C MET A 170 12.55 2.97 -8.50
N VAL A 171 13.79 3.44 -8.64
CA VAL A 171 14.76 3.50 -7.53
C VAL A 171 14.31 4.50 -6.47
N ALA A 172 13.94 5.72 -6.87
CA ALA A 172 13.45 6.74 -5.95
C ALA A 172 12.20 6.27 -5.19
N LYS A 173 11.33 5.48 -5.82
CA LYS A 173 10.15 4.90 -5.16
C LYS A 173 10.50 3.87 -4.11
N ALA A 174 11.42 2.95 -4.40
CA ALA A 174 11.86 1.99 -3.40
C ALA A 174 12.48 2.70 -2.18
N LEU A 175 13.31 3.73 -2.44
CA LEU A 175 13.94 4.53 -1.39
C LEU A 175 12.92 5.39 -0.62
N ASP A 176 11.91 5.96 -1.26
CA ASP A 176 10.85 6.73 -0.59
C ASP A 176 10.05 5.85 0.39
N LEU A 177 9.72 4.62 -0.01
CA LEU A 177 9.01 3.67 0.84
C LEU A 177 9.83 3.29 2.08
N ILE A 178 11.14 3.10 1.90
CA ILE A 178 12.06 2.76 3.00
C ILE A 178 12.25 3.95 3.93
N ASP A 179 12.57 5.13 3.39
CA ASP A 179 12.85 6.34 4.15
C ASP A 179 11.63 6.79 4.99
N ARG A 180 10.41 6.62 4.46
CA ARG A 180 9.16 6.91 5.18
C ARG A 180 8.74 5.80 6.15
N GLY A 181 9.47 4.69 6.23
CA GLY A 181 9.10 3.53 7.02
C GLY A 181 7.78 2.89 6.61
N LEU A 182 7.42 2.96 5.33
CA LEU A 182 6.22 2.33 4.75
C LEU A 182 6.48 0.88 4.33
N ALA A 183 7.73 0.53 4.08
CA ALA A 183 8.17 -0.84 3.83
C ALA A 183 9.61 -1.01 4.31
N LYS A 184 9.94 -2.19 4.85
CA LYS A 184 11.33 -2.59 5.06
C LYS A 184 11.98 -2.91 3.71
N PRO A 185 13.30 -2.76 3.55
CA PRO A 185 13.96 -3.17 2.31
C PRO A 185 13.66 -4.62 1.94
N SER A 186 13.62 -5.54 2.91
CA SER A 186 13.27 -6.96 2.70
C SER A 186 11.84 -7.21 2.18
N GLU A 187 10.94 -6.23 2.28
CA GLU A 187 9.55 -6.31 1.79
C GLU A 187 9.42 -5.83 0.34
N ILE A 188 10.51 -5.31 -0.26
CA ILE A 188 10.53 -4.76 -1.61
C ILE A 188 11.16 -5.76 -2.58
N LEU A 189 10.38 -6.12 -3.60
CA LEU A 189 10.81 -6.91 -4.75
C LEU A 189 10.88 -6.03 -6.00
N VAL A 190 12.04 -6.03 -6.67
CA VAL A 190 12.23 -5.39 -7.97
C VAL A 190 12.57 -6.43 -9.02
N LEU A 191 11.77 -6.49 -10.08
CA LEU A 191 11.96 -7.44 -11.17
C LEU A 191 12.52 -6.76 -12.42
N ALA A 192 13.67 -7.24 -12.88
CA ALA A 192 14.32 -6.81 -14.11
C ALA A 192 14.14 -7.84 -15.23
N TYR A 193 14.20 -7.37 -16.47
CA TYR A 193 14.07 -8.22 -17.66
C TYR A 193 15.27 -9.16 -17.85
N ASN A 194 16.48 -8.71 -17.52
CA ASN A 194 17.70 -9.49 -17.66
C ASN A 194 18.66 -9.27 -16.47
N ARG A 195 19.73 -10.08 -16.40
CA ARG A 195 20.70 -10.05 -15.30
C ARG A 195 21.48 -8.73 -15.23
N ALA A 196 21.89 -8.18 -16.37
CA ALA A 196 22.63 -6.92 -16.42
C ALA A 196 21.81 -5.76 -15.82
N ALA A 197 20.53 -5.65 -16.18
CA ALA A 197 19.62 -4.66 -15.62
C ALA A 197 19.35 -4.87 -14.12
N ALA A 198 19.33 -6.12 -13.64
CA ALA A 198 19.20 -6.41 -12.22
C ALA A 198 20.42 -5.91 -11.42
N GLU A 199 21.64 -6.18 -11.89
CA GLU A 199 22.86 -5.69 -11.25
C GLU A 199 22.96 -4.16 -11.31
N GLU A 200 22.63 -3.54 -12.45
CA GLU A 200 22.59 -2.07 -12.57
C GLU A 200 21.62 -1.45 -11.56
N LEU A 201 20.41 -2.02 -11.42
CA LEU A 201 19.43 -1.55 -10.44
C LEU A 201 19.93 -1.70 -9.00
N LYS A 202 20.64 -2.78 -8.70
CA LYS A 202 21.20 -3.05 -7.38
C LYS A 202 22.30 -2.05 -7.02
N GLU A 203 23.25 -1.83 -7.93
CA GLU A 203 24.31 -0.84 -7.75
C GLU A 203 23.73 0.58 -7.62
N ARG A 204 22.79 0.94 -8.50
CA ARG A 204 22.14 2.25 -8.47
C ARG A 204 21.39 2.47 -7.17
N LEU A 205 20.60 1.51 -6.70
CA LEU A 205 19.83 1.65 -5.47
C LEU A 205 20.76 1.85 -4.26
N ALA A 206 21.84 1.10 -4.17
CA ALA A 206 22.84 1.26 -3.10
C ALA A 206 23.56 2.62 -3.17
N ASP A 207 23.98 3.07 -4.37
CA ASP A 207 24.58 4.40 -4.58
C ASP A 207 23.63 5.52 -4.15
N LYS A 208 22.35 5.44 -4.57
CA LYS A 208 21.34 6.45 -4.25
C LYS A 208 20.94 6.45 -2.79
N ALA A 209 20.83 5.29 -2.15
CA ALA A 209 20.59 5.21 -0.71
C ALA A 209 21.71 5.91 0.08
N THR A 210 22.97 5.64 -0.30
CA THR A 210 24.15 6.25 0.35
C THR A 210 24.16 7.77 0.18
N LYS A 211 23.95 8.26 -1.05
CA LYS A 211 23.92 9.71 -1.33
C LYS A 211 22.74 10.43 -0.70
N GLY A 212 21.59 9.77 -0.59
CA GLY A 212 20.40 10.28 0.08
C GLY A 212 20.43 10.15 1.60
N ASN A 213 21.52 9.63 2.19
CA ASN A 213 21.65 9.35 3.63
C ASN A 213 20.52 8.44 4.18
N ILE A 214 20.09 7.47 3.37
CA ILE A 214 19.03 6.52 3.71
C ILE A 214 19.68 5.25 4.26
N SER A 215 19.44 4.96 5.53
CA SER A 215 19.96 3.76 6.17
C SER A 215 19.22 2.53 5.69
N LEU A 216 19.98 1.57 5.14
CA LEU A 216 19.48 0.26 4.72
C LEU A 216 19.93 -0.80 5.74
N ASP A 217 18.99 -1.39 6.47
CA ASP A 217 19.24 -2.55 7.35
C ASP A 217 19.49 -3.86 6.56
N SER A 218 19.03 -3.86 5.31
CA SER A 218 19.10 -4.93 4.33
C SER A 218 18.94 -4.35 2.93
N SER A 219 19.16 -5.14 1.88
CA SER A 219 18.90 -4.70 0.50
C SER A 219 17.54 -5.21 0.00
N PRO A 220 16.82 -4.42 -0.82
CA PRO A 220 15.68 -4.92 -1.57
C PRO A 220 16.01 -6.17 -2.39
N HIS A 221 15.04 -7.07 -2.56
CA HIS A 221 15.21 -8.25 -3.39
C HIS A 221 15.12 -7.84 -4.86
N ILE A 222 16.26 -7.78 -5.54
CA ILE A 222 16.34 -7.42 -6.96
C ILE A 222 16.70 -8.67 -7.75
N SER A 223 15.84 -9.09 -8.67
CA SER A 223 16.03 -10.32 -9.42
C SER A 223 15.44 -10.23 -10.83
N THR A 224 15.74 -11.23 -11.67
CA THR A 224 14.94 -11.49 -12.87
C THR A 224 13.77 -12.41 -12.55
N PHE A 225 12.77 -12.46 -13.44
CA PHE A 225 11.66 -13.42 -13.32
C PHE A 225 12.14 -14.87 -13.21
N HIS A 226 13.11 -15.27 -14.03
CA HIS A 226 13.68 -16.62 -14.01
C HIS A 226 14.47 -16.91 -12.72
N ALA A 227 15.20 -15.92 -12.20
CA ALA A 227 15.93 -16.08 -10.94
C ALA A 227 14.95 -16.25 -9.77
N LEU A 228 13.91 -15.42 -9.71
CA LEU A 228 12.85 -15.54 -8.70
C LEU A 228 12.13 -16.89 -8.80
N GLY A 229 11.72 -17.29 -10.01
CA GLY A 229 11.05 -18.57 -10.22
C GLY A 229 11.88 -19.76 -9.73
N ARG A 230 13.19 -19.78 -10.04
CA ARG A 230 14.09 -20.83 -9.53
C ARG A 230 14.24 -20.79 -8.01
N HIS A 231 14.26 -19.61 -7.41
CA HIS A 231 14.33 -19.48 -5.96
C HIS A 231 13.08 -20.07 -5.29
N LEU A 232 11.88 -19.68 -5.75
CA LEU A 232 10.61 -20.20 -5.25
C LEU A 232 10.46 -21.72 -5.43
N LEU A 233 10.88 -22.26 -6.58
CA LEU A 233 10.87 -23.71 -6.81
C LEU A 233 11.77 -24.45 -5.82
N ARG A 234 12.96 -23.92 -5.55
CA ARG A 234 13.88 -24.51 -4.55
C ARG A 234 13.30 -24.46 -3.14
N GLU A 235 12.67 -23.35 -2.76
CA GLU A 235 12.00 -23.25 -1.45
C GLU A 235 10.83 -24.23 -1.34
N ALA A 236 10.12 -24.50 -2.43
CA ALA A 236 9.09 -25.52 -2.50
C ALA A 236 9.62 -26.97 -2.60
N GLY A 237 10.95 -27.17 -2.58
CA GLY A 237 11.56 -28.51 -2.72
C GLY A 237 11.48 -29.10 -4.13
N ILE A 238 11.16 -28.29 -5.14
CA ILE A 238 11.05 -28.71 -6.53
C ILE A 238 12.43 -28.60 -7.21
N PRO A 239 12.96 -29.70 -7.80
CA PRO A 239 14.25 -29.66 -8.49
C PRO A 239 14.25 -28.67 -9.65
N THR A 240 15.20 -27.74 -9.64
CA THR A 240 15.41 -26.76 -10.74
C THR A 240 16.50 -27.19 -11.72
N HIS A 241 16.92 -28.46 -11.68
CA HIS A 241 17.96 -28.97 -12.56
C HIS A 241 17.37 -29.15 -13.96
N MET A 242 17.79 -28.33 -14.92
CA MET A 242 17.52 -28.62 -16.33
C MET A 242 18.43 -29.77 -16.75
N SER A 243 17.94 -30.68 -17.58
CA SER A 243 18.78 -31.78 -18.07
C SER A 243 20.00 -31.19 -18.78
N ILE A 244 21.15 -31.86 -18.69
CA ILE A 244 22.37 -31.48 -19.43
C ILE A 244 22.05 -31.39 -20.93
N PHE A 245 21.13 -32.25 -21.39
CA PHE A 245 20.60 -32.29 -22.74
C PHE A 245 19.81 -31.04 -23.18
N THR A 246 19.36 -30.22 -22.23
CA THR A 246 18.63 -28.98 -22.51
C THR A 246 19.57 -27.87 -23.00
N GLU A 247 20.82 -27.88 -22.56
CA GLU A 247 21.82 -26.86 -22.91
C GLU A 247 22.90 -27.39 -23.87
N ASP A 248 23.07 -28.72 -23.94
CA ASP A 248 24.04 -29.39 -24.81
C ASP A 248 23.32 -30.35 -25.77
N SER A 249 23.01 -29.86 -26.97
CA SER A 249 22.35 -30.63 -28.03
C SER A 249 23.22 -31.78 -28.55
N PHE A 250 24.55 -31.65 -28.46
CA PHE A 250 25.48 -32.70 -28.86
C PHE A 250 25.48 -33.86 -27.85
N ALA A 251 25.53 -33.54 -26.55
CA ALA A 251 25.41 -34.54 -25.49
C ALA A 251 24.05 -35.27 -25.56
N LEU A 252 22.96 -34.57 -25.88
CA LEU A 252 21.66 -35.18 -26.11
C LEU A 252 21.70 -36.16 -27.28
N GLN A 253 22.23 -35.73 -28.44
CA GLN A 253 22.35 -36.60 -29.60
C GLN A 253 23.19 -37.84 -29.31
N GLN A 254 24.35 -37.68 -28.67
CA GLN A 254 25.24 -38.79 -28.33
C GLN A 254 24.55 -39.78 -27.39
N TRP A 255 23.82 -39.29 -26.39
CA TRP A 255 23.07 -40.12 -25.46
C TRP A 255 21.93 -40.87 -26.17
N VAL A 256 21.12 -40.19 -26.97
CA VAL A 256 20.02 -40.81 -27.74
C VAL A 256 20.56 -41.86 -28.69
N THR A 257 21.62 -41.57 -29.44
CA THR A 257 22.24 -42.52 -30.37
C THR A 257 22.76 -43.75 -29.64
N SER A 258 23.46 -43.56 -28.52
CA SER A 258 23.98 -44.68 -27.72
C SER A 258 22.85 -45.55 -27.15
N TRP A 259 21.78 -44.91 -26.68
CA TRP A 259 20.60 -45.59 -26.17
C TRP A 259 19.90 -46.41 -27.27
N ILE A 260 19.65 -45.82 -28.45
CA ILE A 260 19.06 -46.53 -29.59
C ILE A 260 19.92 -47.72 -29.99
N HIS A 261 21.24 -47.53 -30.07
CA HIS A 261 22.15 -48.62 -30.41
C HIS A 261 22.07 -49.77 -29.40
N SER A 262 22.12 -49.48 -28.10
CA SER A 262 21.98 -50.51 -27.05
C SER A 262 20.63 -51.19 -27.11
N TYR A 263 19.55 -50.42 -27.28
CA TYR A 263 18.18 -50.91 -27.31
C TYR A 263 17.96 -51.93 -28.44
N ILE A 264 18.42 -51.61 -29.66
CA ILE A 264 18.33 -52.50 -30.83
C ILE A 264 19.32 -53.67 -30.73
N SER A 265 20.52 -53.45 -30.17
CA SER A 265 21.54 -54.50 -30.07
C SER A 265 21.13 -55.65 -29.15
N GLU A 266 20.32 -55.37 -28.13
CA GLU A 266 19.75 -56.39 -27.23
C GLU A 266 18.70 -57.28 -27.92
N ASP A 267 17.90 -56.70 -28.82
CA ASP A 267 16.91 -57.42 -29.63
C ASP A 267 16.66 -56.66 -30.94
N PRO A 268 17.14 -57.18 -32.09
CA PRO A 268 17.00 -56.51 -33.37
C PRO A 268 15.55 -56.25 -33.80
N THR A 269 14.57 -56.99 -33.27
CA THR A 269 13.15 -56.78 -33.60
C THR A 269 12.59 -55.48 -33.02
N ARG A 270 13.24 -54.91 -31.99
CA ARG A 270 12.88 -53.62 -31.39
C ARG A 270 13.01 -52.44 -32.35
N ILE A 271 13.63 -52.62 -33.53
CA ILE A 271 13.62 -51.60 -34.59
C ILE A 271 12.19 -51.27 -35.05
N PHE A 272 11.26 -52.23 -34.97
CA PHE A 272 9.86 -52.01 -35.33
C PHE A 272 9.16 -51.04 -34.36
N ASP A 273 9.54 -51.05 -33.08
CA ASP A 273 9.02 -50.09 -32.08
C ASP A 273 9.37 -48.64 -32.47
N LEU A 274 10.62 -48.41 -32.92
CA LEU A 274 11.08 -47.08 -33.33
C LEU A 274 10.41 -46.62 -34.63
N ILE A 275 10.21 -47.54 -35.58
CA ILE A 275 9.46 -47.27 -36.81
C ILE A 275 8.02 -46.88 -36.45
N GLU A 276 7.40 -47.55 -35.49
CA GLU A 276 6.05 -47.24 -35.02
C GLU A 276 5.96 -45.85 -34.38
N LEU A 277 6.95 -45.47 -33.55
CA LEU A 277 7.06 -44.13 -32.95
C LEU A 277 7.24 -43.00 -33.97
N SER A 278 7.82 -43.31 -35.14
CA SER A 278 8.02 -42.33 -36.23
C SER A 278 6.77 -42.09 -37.09
N LYS A 279 5.71 -42.91 -36.92
CA LYS A 279 4.45 -42.70 -37.61
C LYS A 279 3.76 -41.46 -37.02
N PRO A 280 3.38 -40.46 -37.83
CA PRO A 280 2.65 -39.30 -37.32
C PRO A 280 1.34 -39.73 -36.66
N ILE A 281 1.04 -39.19 -35.47
CA ILE A 281 -0.27 -39.31 -34.82
C ILE A 281 -1.29 -38.58 -35.69
N LEU A 282 -1.86 -39.27 -36.68
CA LEU A 282 -2.87 -38.74 -37.59
C LEU A 282 -4.25 -39.39 -37.40
N LEU A 283 -4.50 -40.07 -36.26
CA LEU A 283 -5.76 -40.79 -36.03
C LEU A 283 -6.31 -40.70 -34.59
N LEU A 284 -6.40 -39.50 -34.00
CA LEU A 284 -7.25 -39.28 -32.80
C LEU A 284 -8.11 -38.00 -32.82
N THR A 285 -8.27 -37.34 -33.97
CA THR A 285 -9.24 -36.23 -34.12
C THR A 285 -10.34 -36.61 -35.10
N ASN A 286 -11.24 -37.50 -34.68
CA ASN A 286 -12.54 -37.67 -35.32
C ASN A 286 -13.61 -38.15 -34.32
N ARG A 287 -13.61 -37.62 -33.10
CA ARG A 287 -14.85 -37.53 -32.30
C ARG A 287 -15.35 -36.10 -32.37
N LYS A 288 -16.34 -35.90 -33.25
CA LYS A 288 -17.27 -34.78 -33.18
C LYS A 288 -17.81 -34.69 -31.74
N PHE A 289 -17.51 -33.62 -31.04
CA PHE A 289 -18.39 -33.12 -30.00
C PHE A 289 -19.14 -31.93 -30.60
N SER A 290 -20.37 -32.20 -31.01
CA SER A 290 -21.39 -31.20 -31.24
C SER A 290 -22.05 -30.94 -29.88
N CYS A 291 -21.82 -29.76 -29.31
CA CYS A 291 -22.75 -28.96 -28.52
C CYS A 291 -22.14 -27.56 -28.39
#